data_AF-A0A1J3DHT5-F1
#
_entry.id   AF-A0A1J3DHT5-F1
#
_cell.length_a   1.000
_cell.length_b   1.000
_cell.length_c   1.000
_cell.angle_alpha   90.00
_cell.angle_beta   90.00
_cell.angle_gamma   90.00
#
_symmetry.space_group_name_H-M   'P 1'
#
loop_
_entity.id
_entity.type
_entity.pdbx_description
1 polymer ?
#
loop_
_entity_poly.entity_id
_entity_poly.type
_entity_poly.pdbx_seq_one_letter_code
_entity_poly.pdbx_strand_id
1 'polypeptide(L)'
;LMFHISSGSYRVLDIDYAYQSITLHDPHMSTCETIVLGGKGNGFEAEDWRAPYFNPTSDNVFMLIGCSPKSPIFQGFPEKKLPCHNISGMSCEEYMSCPAWDTVGYRQPSLSSGSGPAMCCAVGFESVKAINLSKLECEGYSSAYNLAPLKLRGPSDWAYGIRVKYELQGSDAFCRACVATSGTCGYESVDSGGLRHVCICDHHNSTTNCDSVDRPTGASSTIP
;
A
#
# COMPACT_ATOMS: atom_id res chain seq x y z
N LEU A 1 -3.45 -13.97 -9.34
CA LEU A 1 -4.17 -13.54 -8.12
C LEU A 1 -4.41 -12.03 -8.23
N MET A 2 -5.63 -11.58 -7.92
CA MET A 2 -5.99 -10.15 -7.90
C MET A 2 -6.37 -9.75 -6.48
N PHE A 3 -6.01 -8.53 -6.09
CA PHE A 3 -6.36 -7.91 -4.82
C PHE A 3 -7.25 -6.70 -5.08
N HIS A 4 -8.41 -6.65 -4.44
CA HIS A 4 -9.44 -5.64 -4.68
C HIS A 4 -9.70 -4.83 -3.42
N ILE A 5 -9.60 -3.51 -3.55
CA ILE A 5 -9.88 -2.54 -2.49
C ILE A 5 -10.63 -1.35 -3.08
N SER A 6 -11.11 -0.44 -2.23
CA SER A 6 -11.88 0.72 -2.69
C SER A 6 -11.13 1.60 -3.72
N SER A 7 -9.80 1.69 -3.62
CA SER A 7 -8.99 2.49 -4.55
C SER A 7 -8.75 1.80 -5.90
N GLY A 8 -8.96 0.48 -6.02
CA GLY A 8 -8.76 -0.21 -7.29
C GLY A 8 -8.58 -1.74 -7.21
N SER A 9 -8.19 -2.29 -8.35
CA SER A 9 -7.89 -3.72 -8.52
C SER A 9 -6.43 -3.88 -8.91
N TYR A 10 -5.68 -4.59 -8.09
CA TYR A 10 -4.23 -4.71 -8.19
C TYR A 10 -3.85 -6.15 -8.47
N ARG A 11 -2.91 -6.35 -9.39
CA ARG A 11 -2.33 -7.68 -9.59
C ARG A 11 -1.34 -7.95 -8.47
N VAL A 12 -1.46 -9.10 -7.82
CA VAL A 12 -0.46 -9.55 -6.84
C VAL A 12 0.74 -10.11 -7.61
N LEU A 13 1.90 -9.47 -7.43
CA LEU A 13 3.16 -9.90 -8.04
C LEU A 13 3.87 -10.94 -7.18
N ASP A 14 3.92 -10.70 -5.87
CA ASP A 14 4.65 -11.53 -4.92
C ASP A 14 4.03 -11.46 -3.52
N ILE A 15 4.18 -12.54 -2.74
CA ILE A 15 3.78 -12.62 -1.33
C ILE A 15 4.94 -13.22 -0.54
N ASP A 16 5.58 -12.38 0.26
CA ASP A 16 6.66 -12.76 1.15
C ASP A 16 6.11 -12.98 2.56
N TYR A 17 5.94 -14.26 2.92
CA TYR A 17 5.44 -14.66 4.24
C TYR A 17 6.45 -14.42 5.36
N ALA A 18 7.76 -14.44 5.07
CA ALA A 18 8.80 -14.26 6.07
C ALA A 18 8.91 -12.80 6.52
N TYR A 19 8.78 -11.87 5.56
CA TYR A 19 8.80 -10.43 5.82
C TYR A 19 7.40 -9.81 5.93
N GLN A 20 6.35 -10.63 5.83
CA GLN A 20 4.95 -10.24 5.87
C GLN A 20 4.65 -9.09 4.92
N SER A 21 5.07 -9.23 3.66
CA SER A 21 4.91 -8.20 2.64
C SER A 21 4.25 -8.77 1.38
N ILE A 22 3.42 -7.96 0.73
CA ILE A 22 2.80 -8.26 -0.56
C ILE A 22 3.23 -7.18 -1.54
N THR A 23 3.63 -7.58 -2.73
CA THR A 23 3.93 -6.65 -3.82
C THR A 23 2.76 -6.58 -4.78
N LEU A 24 2.21 -5.38 -4.95
CA LEU A 24 1.06 -5.09 -5.81
C LEU A 24 1.49 -4.35 -7.07
N HIS A 25 0.78 -4.60 -8.17
CA HIS A 25 0.90 -3.87 -9.42
C HIS A 25 -0.42 -3.20 -9.77
N ASP A 26 -0.40 -1.87 -9.90
CA ASP A 26 -1.51 -1.08 -10.41
C ASP A 26 -1.36 -0.92 -11.94
N PRO A 27 -2.33 -1.37 -12.76
CA PRO A 27 -2.28 -1.21 -14.20
C PRO A 27 -2.30 0.25 -14.68
N HIS A 28 -2.66 1.20 -13.82
CA HIS A 28 -2.69 2.63 -14.13
C HIS A 28 -1.49 3.40 -13.59
N MET A 29 -0.51 2.72 -12.96
CA MET A 29 0.74 3.37 -12.59
C MET A 29 1.69 3.43 -13.79
N SER A 30 2.50 4.48 -13.84
CA SER A 30 3.59 4.61 -14.81
C SER A 30 4.81 3.80 -14.38
N THR A 31 5.62 3.39 -15.35
CA THR A 31 6.93 2.74 -15.18
C THR A 31 7.94 3.36 -16.13
N CYS A 32 9.20 2.90 -16.10
CA CYS A 32 10.21 3.39 -17.04
C CYS A 32 9.91 3.06 -18.52
N GLU A 33 9.06 2.06 -18.76
CA GLU A 33 8.71 1.58 -20.10
C GLU A 33 7.34 2.09 -20.57
N THR A 34 6.50 2.59 -19.67
CA THR A 34 5.15 3.04 -20.01
C THR A 34 4.73 4.20 -19.11
N ILE A 35 4.37 5.33 -19.70
CA ILE A 35 3.82 6.48 -18.97
C ILE A 35 2.29 6.50 -19.13
N VAL A 36 1.60 6.59 -18.00
CA VAL A 36 0.14 6.66 -17.89
C VAL A 36 -0.25 8.00 -17.24
N LEU A 37 -0.84 8.89 -18.03
CA LEU A 37 -1.31 10.22 -17.60
C LEU A 37 -2.82 10.39 -17.82
N GLY A 38 -3.34 11.54 -17.38
CA GLY A 38 -4.72 11.96 -17.62
C GLY A 38 -5.72 11.42 -16.61
N GLY A 39 -5.28 11.10 -15.39
CA GLY A 39 -6.17 10.69 -14.30
C GLY A 39 -6.84 9.32 -14.52
N LYS A 40 -6.22 8.45 -15.32
CA LYS A 40 -6.77 7.11 -15.64
C LYS A 40 -6.86 6.18 -14.42
N GLY A 41 -6.18 6.50 -13.33
CA GLY A 41 -6.27 5.80 -12.05
C GLY A 41 -6.44 6.78 -10.89
N ASN A 42 -6.90 6.28 -9.73
CA ASN A 42 -7.03 7.09 -8.51
C ASN A 42 -5.78 7.03 -7.62
N GLY A 43 -4.83 6.16 -7.94
CA GLY A 43 -3.66 5.87 -7.12
C GLY A 43 -3.91 4.69 -6.16
N PHE A 44 -3.24 4.72 -5.02
CA PHE A 44 -3.31 3.67 -4.00
C PHE A 44 -3.62 4.29 -2.63
N GLU A 45 -4.75 3.88 -2.06
CA GLU A 45 -5.23 4.34 -0.75
C GLU A 45 -5.82 3.12 -0.03
N ALA A 46 -5.15 2.67 1.03
CA ALA A 46 -5.70 1.63 1.90
C ALA A 46 -6.93 2.19 2.63
N GLU A 47 -7.97 1.37 2.80
CA GLU A 47 -9.15 1.75 3.56
C GLU A 47 -8.78 1.97 5.03
N ASP A 48 -9.42 2.94 5.68
CA ASP A 48 -9.12 3.33 7.06
C ASP A 48 -9.14 2.15 8.05
N TRP A 49 -10.09 1.22 7.86
CA TRP A 49 -10.24 0.02 8.70
C TRP A 49 -9.13 -1.02 8.46
N ARG A 50 -8.40 -0.91 7.34
CA ARG A 50 -7.33 -1.84 6.96
C ARG A 50 -5.94 -1.28 7.20
N ALA A 51 -5.79 0.04 7.16
CA ALA A 51 -4.52 0.73 7.39
C ALA A 51 -3.74 0.22 8.62
N PRO A 52 -4.33 -0.10 9.79
CA PRO A 52 -3.56 -0.53 10.95
C PRO A 52 -2.73 -1.81 10.74
N TYR A 53 -3.07 -2.65 9.77
CA TYR A 53 -2.41 -3.93 9.49
C TYR A 53 -2.19 -4.19 8.01
N PHE A 54 -2.39 -3.19 7.15
CA PHE A 54 -2.15 -3.25 5.72
C PHE A 54 -1.80 -1.86 5.20
N ASN A 55 -0.50 -1.55 5.20
CA ASN A 55 0.00 -0.24 4.79
C ASN A 55 1.25 -0.37 3.91
N PRO A 56 1.41 0.51 2.92
CA PRO A 56 2.64 0.60 2.15
C PRO A 56 3.85 0.70 3.06
N THR A 57 4.90 -0.04 2.71
CA THR A 57 6.17 0.00 3.41
C THR A 57 6.91 1.30 3.11
N SER A 58 7.80 1.69 4.01
CA SER A 58 8.58 2.95 3.92
C SER A 58 9.66 2.95 2.83
N ASP A 59 9.97 1.80 2.23
CA ASP A 59 10.88 1.65 1.11
C ASP A 59 10.23 1.96 -0.25
N ASN A 60 8.91 2.10 -0.31
CA ASN A 60 8.24 2.60 -1.50
C ASN A 60 8.56 4.08 -1.70
N VAL A 61 8.94 4.41 -2.93
CA VAL A 61 9.04 5.76 -3.43
C VAL A 61 7.96 5.97 -4.47
N PHE A 62 7.10 6.94 -4.21
CA PHE A 62 6.05 7.35 -5.12
C PHE A 62 6.51 8.58 -5.90
N MET A 63 6.49 8.50 -7.21
CA MET A 63 6.74 9.65 -8.09
C MET A 63 5.40 10.17 -8.58
N LEU A 64 4.97 11.33 -8.10
CA LEU A 64 3.75 11.99 -8.53
C LEU A 64 4.05 12.84 -9.77
N ILE A 65 3.18 12.77 -10.78
CA ILE A 65 3.44 13.31 -12.11
C ILE A 65 2.39 14.36 -12.45
N GLY A 66 2.84 15.50 -12.97
CA GLY A 66 1.96 16.53 -13.53
C GLY A 66 1.02 17.14 -12.49
N CYS A 67 1.51 17.38 -11.27
CA CYS A 67 0.68 17.98 -10.22
C CYS A 67 0.44 19.48 -10.45
N SER A 68 -0.79 19.91 -10.24
CA SER A 68 -1.20 21.33 -10.28
C SER A 68 -0.37 22.19 -9.30
N PRO A 69 -0.09 23.47 -9.61
CA PRO A 69 0.56 24.39 -8.65
C PRO A 69 -0.26 24.59 -7.36
N LYS A 70 -1.55 24.31 -7.41
CA LYS A 70 -2.47 24.38 -6.26
C LYS A 70 -2.54 23.08 -5.49
N SER A 71 -1.83 22.03 -5.92
CA SER A 71 -1.85 20.74 -5.24
C SER A 71 -1.50 20.90 -3.75
N PRO A 72 -2.21 20.21 -2.83
CA PRO A 72 -1.91 20.19 -1.41
C PRO A 72 -0.46 19.84 -1.08
N ILE A 73 0.22 19.11 -1.96
CA ILE A 73 1.63 18.75 -1.81
C ILE A 73 2.58 19.96 -1.85
N PHE A 74 2.13 21.07 -2.46
CA PHE A 74 2.88 22.32 -2.58
C PHE A 74 2.38 23.43 -1.65
N GLN A 75 1.22 23.26 -0.99
CA GLN A 75 0.59 24.30 -0.15
C GLN A 75 1.33 24.60 1.18
N GLY A 76 2.52 24.04 1.41
CA GLY A 76 3.37 24.28 2.59
C GLY A 76 4.43 25.38 2.46
N PHE A 77 4.58 26.01 1.28
CA PHE A 77 5.51 27.13 1.09
C PHE A 77 5.06 28.39 1.88
N PRO A 78 5.94 29.08 2.63
CA PRO A 78 7.41 29.08 2.54
C PRO A 78 8.17 28.38 3.69
N GLU A 79 7.51 27.92 4.76
CA GLU A 79 8.19 27.43 5.98
C GLU A 79 8.14 25.90 6.19
N LYS A 80 7.31 25.17 5.44
CA LYS A 80 7.31 23.70 5.44
C LYS A 80 8.04 23.21 4.20
N LYS A 81 9.18 22.55 4.40
CA LYS A 81 9.97 21.90 3.33
C LYS A 81 9.03 21.08 2.45
N LEU A 82 9.13 21.23 1.12
CA LEU A 82 8.40 20.37 0.20
C LEU A 82 8.71 18.90 0.54
N PRO A 83 7.70 18.01 0.54
CA PRO A 83 7.96 16.59 0.70
C PRO A 83 8.70 16.00 -0.52
N CYS A 84 8.80 16.74 -1.63
CA CYS A 84 9.52 16.32 -2.83
C CYS A 84 11.03 16.27 -2.57
N HIS A 85 11.58 15.08 -2.46
CA HIS A 85 13.02 14.87 -2.32
C HIS A 85 13.43 13.50 -2.88
N ASN A 86 14.72 13.33 -3.11
CA ASN A 86 15.26 12.04 -3.54
C ASN A 86 15.22 11.07 -2.37
N ILE A 87 14.67 9.87 -2.60
CA ILE A 87 14.47 8.85 -1.57
C ILE A 87 15.14 7.57 -2.03
N SER A 88 16.01 7.03 -1.20
CA SER A 88 16.70 5.75 -1.47
C SER A 88 17.42 5.71 -2.83
N GLY A 89 17.94 6.84 -3.30
CA GLY A 89 18.61 6.95 -4.60
C GLY A 89 17.66 6.97 -5.81
N MET A 90 16.34 6.92 -5.60
CA MET A 90 15.35 7.13 -6.64
C MET A 90 14.98 8.61 -6.69
N SER A 91 15.25 9.25 -7.82
CA SER A 91 15.01 10.67 -8.05
C SER A 91 14.04 10.89 -9.20
N CYS A 92 13.35 12.03 -9.19
CA CYS A 92 12.54 12.43 -10.32
C CYS A 92 13.41 12.68 -11.56
N GLU A 93 14.61 13.25 -11.40
CA GLU A 93 15.52 13.53 -12.50
C GLU A 93 15.90 12.24 -13.25
N GLU A 94 16.21 11.17 -12.51
CA GLU A 94 16.47 9.85 -13.09
C GLU A 94 15.20 9.26 -13.70
N TYR A 95 14.08 9.28 -13.00
CA TYR A 95 12.82 8.75 -13.55
C TYR A 95 12.40 9.44 -14.86
N MET A 96 12.64 10.74 -14.98
CA MET A 96 12.36 11.52 -16.19
C MET A 96 13.34 11.21 -17.34
N SER A 97 14.42 10.46 -17.12
CA SER A 97 15.31 9.96 -18.17
C SER A 97 14.86 8.64 -18.79
N CYS A 98 13.71 8.11 -18.36
CA CYS A 98 13.15 6.88 -18.91
C CYS A 98 12.71 7.01 -20.38
N PRO A 99 12.94 6.00 -21.23
CA PRO A 99 12.58 6.05 -22.65
C PRO A 99 11.09 6.30 -22.91
N ALA A 100 10.21 5.89 -21.99
CA ALA A 100 8.78 6.07 -22.14
C ALA A 100 8.35 7.55 -22.23
N TRP A 101 9.13 8.48 -21.66
CA TRP A 101 8.85 9.92 -21.75
C TRP A 101 9.00 10.47 -23.16
N ASP A 102 9.91 9.91 -23.98
CA ASP A 102 10.07 10.29 -25.38
C ASP A 102 8.80 10.00 -26.19
N THR A 103 8.06 8.95 -25.81
CA THR A 103 6.84 8.51 -26.52
C THR A 103 5.64 9.42 -26.22
N VAL A 104 5.59 10.00 -25.02
CA VAL A 104 4.48 10.89 -24.62
C VAL A 104 4.74 12.35 -25.03
N GLY A 105 5.87 12.62 -25.69
CA GLY A 105 6.20 13.96 -26.20
C GLY A 105 6.60 14.97 -25.12
N TYR A 106 6.78 14.51 -23.87
CA TYR A 106 7.30 15.31 -22.77
C TYR A 106 8.83 15.29 -22.82
N ARG A 107 9.43 15.96 -23.81
CA ARG A 107 10.86 16.30 -23.71
C ARG A 107 11.04 17.25 -22.54
N GLN A 108 12.02 16.95 -21.67
CA GLN A 108 12.46 17.85 -20.61
C GLN A 108 12.46 19.29 -21.13
N PRO A 109 11.72 20.23 -20.51
CA PRO A 109 12.10 21.61 -20.66
C PRO A 109 13.54 21.65 -20.15
N SER A 110 14.47 22.06 -21.01
CA SER A 110 15.78 22.53 -20.58
C SER A 110 15.63 23.26 -19.25
N LEU A 111 16.55 23.06 -18.31
CA LEU A 111 16.69 23.84 -17.07
C LEU A 111 16.71 25.36 -17.39
N SER A 112 15.56 25.94 -17.68
CA SER A 112 15.33 27.34 -17.92
C SER A 112 14.21 27.75 -16.99
N SER A 113 14.64 28.05 -15.76
CA SER A 113 14.13 29.14 -14.93
C SER A 113 12.73 29.64 -15.31
N GLY A 114 11.69 29.22 -14.58
CA GLY A 114 10.39 29.88 -14.71
C GLY A 114 9.19 29.15 -14.10
N SER A 115 9.04 29.22 -12.77
CA SER A 115 7.75 29.32 -12.06
C SER A 115 6.59 28.36 -12.43
N GLY A 116 6.87 27.12 -12.88
CA GLY A 116 5.88 26.05 -13.01
C GLY A 116 6.06 25.00 -11.91
N PRO A 117 5.02 24.21 -11.55
CA PRO A 117 5.18 23.07 -10.65
C PRO A 117 6.20 22.09 -11.21
N ALA A 118 6.93 21.41 -10.32
CA ALA A 118 7.80 20.33 -10.74
C ALA A 118 6.96 19.27 -11.48
N MET A 119 7.42 18.88 -12.68
CA MET A 119 6.74 17.87 -13.51
C MET A 119 6.66 16.51 -12.82
N CYS A 120 7.58 16.26 -11.89
CA CYS A 120 7.62 15.08 -11.04
C CYS A 120 7.95 15.50 -9.60
N CYS A 121 7.32 14.85 -8.63
CA CYS A 121 7.63 14.97 -7.20
C CYS A 121 7.77 13.58 -6.58
N ALA A 122 8.99 13.24 -6.11
CA ALA A 122 9.27 12.00 -5.42
C ALA A 122 8.98 12.14 -3.92
N VAL A 123 8.15 11.23 -3.39
CA VAL A 123 7.73 11.22 -1.98
C VAL A 123 7.71 9.82 -1.41
N GLY A 124 7.97 9.73 -0.11
CA GLY A 124 7.81 8.48 0.64
C GLY A 124 6.39 8.41 1.18
N PHE A 125 5.89 7.18 1.38
CA PHE A 125 4.53 6.96 1.87
C PHE A 125 4.23 7.77 3.15
N GLU A 126 5.16 7.78 4.11
CA GLU A 126 5.01 8.46 5.40
C GLU A 126 4.71 9.97 5.28
N SER A 127 5.13 10.61 4.18
CA SER A 127 4.92 12.05 3.96
C SER A 127 3.51 12.38 3.47
N VAL A 128 2.88 11.48 2.71
CA VAL A 128 1.59 11.72 2.04
C VAL A 128 0.46 10.87 2.60
N LYS A 129 0.76 9.73 3.23
CA LYS A 129 -0.14 8.76 3.86
C LYS A 129 -1.20 8.11 2.97
N ALA A 130 -1.44 8.67 1.78
CA ALA A 130 -2.29 8.12 0.74
C ALA A 130 -1.85 8.70 -0.61
N ILE A 131 -1.89 7.89 -1.66
CA ILE A 131 -1.67 8.34 -3.03
C ILE A 131 -3.04 8.44 -3.69
N ASN A 132 -3.71 9.57 -3.49
CA ASN A 132 -5.00 9.86 -4.12
C ASN A 132 -4.81 10.97 -5.16
N LEU A 133 -4.72 10.60 -6.44
CA LEU A 133 -4.34 11.54 -7.51
C LEU A 133 -5.34 12.68 -7.66
N SER A 134 -6.62 12.40 -7.47
CA SER A 134 -7.68 13.40 -7.53
C SER A 134 -7.54 14.42 -6.39
N LYS A 135 -7.32 13.96 -5.16
CA LYS A 135 -7.08 14.86 -4.00
C LYS A 135 -5.76 15.63 -4.14
N LEU A 136 -4.75 15.00 -4.74
CA LEU A 136 -3.43 15.59 -4.97
C LEU A 136 -3.36 16.45 -6.24
N GLU A 137 -4.42 16.52 -7.04
CA GLU A 137 -4.45 17.23 -8.33
C GLU A 137 -3.26 16.85 -9.25
N CYS A 138 -2.94 15.56 -9.36
CA CYS A 138 -1.88 15.03 -10.21
C CYS A 138 -2.43 14.20 -11.38
N GLU A 139 -1.77 14.25 -12.53
CA GLU A 139 -2.21 13.54 -13.75
C GLU A 139 -1.88 12.04 -13.73
N GLY A 140 -0.86 11.64 -12.98
CA GLY A 140 -0.39 10.27 -12.90
C GLY A 140 0.56 10.05 -11.73
N TYR A 141 0.98 8.80 -11.54
CA TYR A 141 2.03 8.45 -10.59
C TYR A 141 2.79 7.21 -11.02
N SER A 142 3.95 7.00 -10.42
CA SER A 142 4.73 5.77 -10.43
C SER A 142 5.04 5.36 -8.99
N SER A 143 5.31 4.07 -8.79
CA SER A 143 5.78 3.52 -7.52
C SER A 143 6.92 2.55 -7.77
N ALA A 144 8.01 2.73 -7.07
CA ALA A 144 9.19 1.87 -7.14
C ALA A 144 9.81 1.65 -5.76
N TYR A 145 10.58 0.58 -5.63
CA TYR A 145 11.28 0.20 -4.41
C TYR A 145 12.60 -0.49 -4.75
N ASN A 146 13.50 -0.57 -3.76
CA ASN A 146 14.80 -1.21 -3.92
C ASN A 146 14.84 -2.57 -3.23
N LEU A 147 15.25 -3.61 -3.96
CA LEU A 147 15.54 -4.93 -3.40
C LEU A 147 17.03 -5.03 -3.06
N ALA A 148 17.37 -4.77 -1.79
CA ALA A 148 18.73 -4.89 -1.24
C ALA A 148 19.79 -3.99 -1.96
N PRO A 149 21.03 -3.87 -1.47
CA PRO A 149 21.98 -2.86 -1.95
C PRO A 149 22.70 -3.33 -3.21
N LEU A 150 21.95 -3.68 -4.26
CA LEU A 150 22.50 -3.75 -5.59
C LEU A 150 22.62 -2.32 -6.11
N LYS A 151 23.78 -1.95 -6.65
CA LYS A 151 23.94 -0.67 -7.36
C LYS A 151 23.02 -0.69 -8.57
N LEU A 152 21.83 -0.11 -8.42
CA LEU A 152 20.90 0.09 -9.53
C LEU A 152 21.55 1.03 -10.53
N ARG A 153 21.52 0.69 -11.82
CA ARG A 153 22.17 1.51 -12.86
C ARG A 153 21.29 2.67 -13.32
N GLY A 154 20.04 2.69 -12.89
CA GLY A 154 19.07 3.73 -13.21
C GLY A 154 17.63 3.21 -13.11
N PRO A 155 16.67 4.01 -13.59
CA PRO A 155 15.24 3.74 -13.41
C PRO A 155 14.73 2.51 -14.15
N SER A 156 15.41 2.07 -15.22
CA SER A 156 15.07 0.83 -15.91
C SER A 156 15.32 -0.42 -15.08
N ASP A 157 16.20 -0.35 -14.07
CA ASP A 157 16.53 -1.47 -13.18
C ASP A 157 15.73 -1.42 -11.88
N TRP A 158 14.89 -0.40 -11.66
CA TRP A 158 14.10 -0.29 -10.43
C TRP A 158 13.01 -1.37 -10.40
N ALA A 159 12.69 -1.85 -9.20
CA ALA A 159 11.55 -2.72 -9.01
C ALA A 159 10.27 -1.87 -8.92
N TYR A 160 9.41 -1.98 -9.92
CA TYR A 160 8.15 -1.25 -9.98
C TYR A 160 7.02 -2.01 -9.31
N GLY A 161 6.26 -1.32 -8.45
CA GLY A 161 5.15 -1.87 -7.71
C GLY A 161 4.95 -1.16 -6.37
N ILE A 162 3.96 -1.63 -5.63
CA ILE A 162 3.60 -1.11 -4.31
C ILE A 162 3.80 -2.23 -3.31
N ARG A 163 4.85 -2.14 -2.51
CA ARG A 163 5.08 -3.07 -1.40
C ARG A 163 4.20 -2.69 -0.23
N VAL A 164 3.40 -3.62 0.25
CA VAL A 164 2.50 -3.41 1.36
C VAL A 164 2.87 -4.40 2.45
N LYS A 165 3.12 -3.90 3.65
CA LYS A 165 3.28 -4.76 4.81
C LYS A 165 1.89 -5.15 5.30
N TYR A 166 1.73 -6.43 5.59
CA TYR A 166 0.56 -6.91 6.28
C TYR A 166 0.93 -7.41 7.67
N GLU A 167 0.06 -7.23 8.65
CA GLU A 167 0.26 -7.76 10.00
C GLU A 167 -0.91 -8.66 10.38
N LEU A 168 -0.60 -9.94 10.57
CA LEU A 168 -1.54 -10.89 11.15
C LEU A 168 -1.33 -10.86 12.67
N GLN A 169 -1.99 -9.91 13.35
CA GLN A 169 -1.94 -9.86 14.82
C GLN A 169 -2.28 -11.23 15.41
N GLY A 170 -1.64 -11.60 16.54
CA GLY A 170 -2.02 -12.69 17.46
C GLY A 170 -2.17 -14.11 16.90
N SER A 171 -1.88 -14.33 15.62
CA SER A 171 -2.44 -15.45 14.87
C SER A 171 -1.81 -16.79 15.15
N ASP A 172 -0.54 -16.86 15.52
CA ASP A 172 0.16 -18.13 15.42
C ASP A 172 -0.24 -19.12 16.53
N ALA A 173 -0.34 -18.66 17.79
CA ALA A 173 -0.81 -19.51 18.89
C ALA A 173 -2.31 -19.81 18.78
N PHE A 174 -3.11 -18.79 18.49
CA PHE A 174 -4.57 -18.92 18.35
C PHE A 174 -4.95 -19.82 17.17
N CYS A 175 -4.43 -19.53 15.97
CA CYS A 175 -4.74 -20.32 14.78
C CYS A 175 -4.23 -21.76 14.92
N ARG A 176 -3.07 -21.99 15.55
CA ARG A 176 -2.62 -23.37 15.85
C ARG A 176 -3.60 -24.10 16.74
N ALA A 177 -4.10 -23.46 17.80
CA ALA A 177 -5.10 -24.08 18.68
C ALA A 177 -6.42 -24.35 17.95
N CYS A 178 -6.90 -23.40 17.13
CA CYS A 178 -8.11 -23.56 16.33
C CYS A 178 -8.01 -24.71 15.32
N VAL A 179 -6.92 -24.74 14.54
CA VAL A 179 -6.68 -25.78 13.53
C VAL A 179 -6.46 -27.15 14.17
N ALA A 180 -5.82 -27.20 15.36
CA ALA A 180 -5.66 -28.45 16.12
C ALA A 180 -7.01 -29.07 16.53
N THR A 181 -8.05 -28.26 16.69
CA THR A 181 -9.42 -28.70 17.00
C THR A 181 -10.32 -28.78 15.75
N SER A 182 -9.74 -28.95 14.56
CA SER A 182 -10.46 -29.00 13.27
C SER A 182 -11.21 -27.72 12.88
N GLY A 183 -10.89 -26.59 13.50
CA GLY A 183 -11.46 -25.29 13.15
C GLY A 183 -10.68 -24.58 12.04
N THR A 184 -11.34 -23.65 11.37
CA THR A 184 -10.68 -22.72 10.44
C THR A 184 -10.41 -21.40 11.13
N CYS A 185 -9.13 -21.01 11.21
CA CYS A 185 -8.76 -19.72 11.78
C CYS A 185 -9.13 -18.58 10.83
N GLY A 186 -9.77 -17.55 11.36
CA GLY A 186 -10.13 -16.35 10.62
C GLY A 186 -10.12 -15.11 11.49
N TYR A 187 -10.63 -14.03 10.91
CA TYR A 187 -10.80 -12.75 11.56
C TYR A 187 -12.21 -12.25 11.28
N GLU A 188 -12.80 -11.55 12.25
CA GLU A 188 -13.98 -10.74 12.00
C GLU A 188 -13.71 -9.27 12.37
N SER A 189 -14.40 -8.38 11.65
CA SER A 189 -14.36 -6.95 11.95
C SER A 189 -15.08 -6.69 13.26
N VAL A 190 -14.47 -5.88 14.11
CA VAL A 190 -15.11 -5.34 15.31
C VAL A 190 -15.61 -3.93 15.01
N ASP A 191 -16.72 -3.51 15.62
CA ASP A 191 -17.31 -2.17 15.41
C ASP A 191 -16.34 -1.01 15.68
N SER A 192 -15.27 -1.26 16.43
CA SER A 192 -14.18 -0.32 16.72
C SER A 192 -13.08 -0.22 15.64
N GLY A 193 -13.25 -0.85 14.48
CA GLY A 193 -12.29 -0.78 13.37
C GLY A 193 -11.07 -1.69 13.55
N GLY A 194 -11.15 -2.68 14.44
CA GLY A 194 -10.13 -3.70 14.63
C GLY A 194 -10.51 -5.06 14.01
N LEU A 195 -9.54 -5.95 13.89
CA LEU A 195 -9.78 -7.37 13.59
C LEU A 195 -9.70 -8.16 14.89
N ARG A 196 -10.73 -8.94 15.21
CA ARG A 196 -10.66 -9.97 16.26
C ARG A 196 -10.46 -11.33 15.63
N HIS A 197 -9.70 -12.17 16.31
CA HIS A 197 -9.59 -13.57 15.96
C HIS A 197 -10.92 -14.30 16.12
N VAL A 198 -11.22 -15.19 15.18
CA VAL A 198 -12.35 -16.10 15.28
C VAL A 198 -11.92 -17.47 14.78
N CYS A 199 -12.29 -18.50 15.53
CA CYS A 199 -12.14 -19.88 15.16
C CYS A 199 -13.50 -20.33 14.64
N ILE A 200 -13.56 -20.59 13.34
CA ILE A 200 -14.78 -21.00 12.67
C ILE A 200 -14.87 -22.51 12.80
N CYS A 201 -15.78 -22.96 13.65
CA CYS A 201 -16.07 -24.37 13.92
C CYS A 201 -17.36 -24.78 13.18
N ASP A 202 -17.64 -26.08 13.09
CA ASP A 202 -18.77 -26.59 12.30
C ASP A 202 -20.14 -25.98 12.63
N HIS A 203 -20.37 -25.60 13.88
CA HIS A 203 -21.68 -25.12 14.36
C HIS A 203 -21.63 -23.79 15.11
N HIS A 204 -20.46 -23.24 15.37
CA HIS A 204 -20.32 -22.00 16.14
C HIS A 204 -19.00 -21.29 15.82
N ASN A 205 -18.96 -19.99 16.11
CA ASN A 205 -17.74 -19.21 16.08
C ASN A 205 -17.18 -19.13 17.51
N SER A 206 -15.91 -19.48 17.69
CA SER A 206 -15.21 -19.45 18.98
C SER A 206 -14.10 -18.40 19.00
N THR A 207 -13.81 -17.83 20.17
CA THR A 207 -12.66 -16.92 20.36
C THR A 207 -11.42 -17.64 20.89
N THR A 208 -11.46 -18.97 21.04
CA THR A 208 -10.33 -19.80 21.48
C THR A 208 -10.05 -20.98 20.56
N ASN A 209 -10.96 -21.96 20.47
CA ASN A 209 -10.84 -23.20 19.70
C ASN A 209 -12.23 -23.89 19.58
N CYS A 210 -12.32 -25.03 18.90
CA CYS A 210 -13.59 -25.75 18.73
C CYS A 210 -13.92 -26.76 19.85
N ASP A 211 -13.04 -26.87 20.86
CA ASP A 211 -13.22 -27.76 22.01
C ASP A 211 -13.90 -27.05 23.20
N SER A 212 -14.03 -25.72 23.15
CA SER A 212 -14.76 -24.95 24.17
C SER A 212 -16.26 -25.23 24.08
N VAL A 213 -16.68 -26.31 24.73
CA VAL A 213 -18.09 -26.65 24.97
C VAL A 213 -18.75 -25.50 25.71
N ASP A 214 -19.80 -24.92 25.12
CA ASP A 214 -20.77 -24.08 25.82
C ASP A 214 -21.23 -24.83 27.09
N ARG A 215 -20.70 -24.46 28.25
CA ARG A 215 -21.27 -24.92 29.53
C ARG A 215 -22.62 -24.24 29.64
N PRO A 216 -23.75 -24.97 29.57
CA PRO A 216 -25.02 -24.38 29.94
C PRO A 216 -24.91 -24.09 31.44
N THR A 217 -25.04 -22.83 31.82
CA THR A 217 -25.32 -22.45 33.21
C THR A 217 -26.67 -23.06 33.59
N GLY A 218 -26.65 -24.28 34.11
CA GLY A 218 -27.87 -25.04 34.34
C GLY A 218 -27.62 -26.30 35.16
N ALA A 219 -27.11 -26.16 36.38
CA ALA A 219 -27.27 -27.18 37.42
C ALA A 219 -27.06 -26.55 38.81
N SER A 220 -28.15 -26.19 39.49
CA SER A 220 -28.19 -26.26 40.95
C SER A 220 -29.23 -27.32 41.33
N SER A 221 -28.68 -28.52 41.49
CA SER A 221 -29.11 -29.65 42.30
C SER A 221 -30.26 -29.42 43.29
N THR A 222 -31.31 -30.22 43.14
CA THR A 222 -32.21 -30.61 44.24
C THR A 222 -31.79 -32.03 44.67
N ILE A 223 -31.38 -32.18 45.93
CA ILE A 223 -31.06 -33.46 46.57
C ILE A 223 -32.27 -33.85 47.44
N PRO A 224 -32.68 -35.14 47.46
CA PRO A 224 -33.87 -35.62 48.17
C PRO A 224 -33.75 -35.55 49.69
#